data_AF-A0A7S1P5N2-F1
#
_entry.id   AF-A0A7S1P5N2-F1
#
_cell.length_a   1.000
_cell.length_b   1.000
_cell.length_c   1.000
_cell.angle_alpha   90.00
_cell.angle_beta   90.00
_cell.angle_gamma   90.00
#
_symmetry.space_group_name_H-M   'P 1'
#
loop_
_entity.id
_entity.type
_entity.pdbx_description
1 polymer ?
#
loop_
_entity_poly.entity_id
_entity_poly.type
_entity_poly.pdbx_seq_one_letter_code
_entity_poly.pdbx_strand_id
1 'polypeptide(L)'
;VREMLEVVSDLDLSLVYSNPKLPRFVYHGGKMHRLPSSLKDFLSPSFTLLSGWAKARLAIGMVGFRKGKPHTDDESVKGWFERNLGPCVYAKIVEPFVSGGFK
;
A
#
# COMPACT_ATOMS: atom_id res chain seq x y z
N VAL A 1 -0.59 -18.29 9.36
CA VAL A 1 0.87 -18.52 9.58
C VAL A 1 1.11 -19.78 10.39
N ARG A 2 0.47 -19.94 11.56
CA ARG A 2 0.59 -21.16 12.37
C ARG A 2 0.34 -22.45 11.59
N GLU A 3 -0.79 -22.54 10.88
CA GLU A 3 -1.13 -23.71 10.05
C GLU A 3 -0.08 -24.00 8.97
N MET A 4 0.49 -22.96 8.35
CA MET A 4 1.55 -23.13 7.35
C MET A 4 2.85 -23.66 7.98
N LEU A 5 3.18 -23.22 9.20
CA LEU A 5 4.36 -23.71 9.94
C LEU A 5 4.16 -25.16 10.40
N GLU A 6 2.94 -25.56 10.76
CA GLU A 6 2.59 -26.95 11.08
C GLU A 6 2.82 -27.85 9.86
N VAL A 7 2.32 -27.47 8.68
CA VAL A 7 2.56 -28.23 7.42
C VAL A 7 4.06 -28.32 7.08
N VAL A 8 4.81 -27.24 7.27
CA VAL A 8 6.27 -27.23 7.04
C VAL A 8 6.98 -28.21 7.97
N SER A 9 6.56 -28.28 9.23
CA SER A 9 7.10 -29.23 10.21
C SER A 9 6.73 -30.68 9.87
N ASP A 10 5.47 -30.93 9.52
CA ASP A 10 4.96 -32.27 9.21
C ASP A 10 5.62 -32.87 7.96
N LEU A 11 6.04 -32.01 7.02
CA LEU A 11 6.68 -32.40 5.76
C LEU A 11 8.22 -32.27 5.80
N ASP A 12 8.81 -31.99 6.96
CA ASP A 12 10.27 -31.78 7.15
C ASP A 12 10.88 -30.79 6.14
N LEU A 13 10.16 -29.69 5.87
CA LEU A 13 10.57 -28.67 4.91
C LEU A 13 11.45 -27.60 5.56
N SER A 14 12.44 -27.13 4.81
CA SER A 14 13.30 -26.02 5.25
C SER A 14 12.77 -24.67 4.76
N LEU A 15 12.63 -23.72 5.69
CA LEU A 15 12.23 -22.35 5.38
C LEU A 15 13.40 -21.52 4.87
N VAL A 16 13.20 -20.84 3.74
CA VAL A 16 14.13 -19.82 3.23
C VAL A 16 13.45 -18.47 3.32
N TYR A 17 14.01 -17.58 4.14
CA TYR A 17 13.44 -16.25 4.37
C TYR A 17 14.00 -15.21 3.40
N SER A 18 13.13 -14.33 2.92
CA SER A 18 13.55 -13.14 2.20
C SER A 18 14.02 -12.05 3.18
N ASN A 19 14.88 -11.14 2.72
CA ASN A 19 15.31 -10.00 3.53
C ASN A 19 14.17 -8.96 3.62
N PRO A 20 13.56 -8.74 4.80
CA PRO A 20 12.42 -7.85 4.94
C PRO A 20 12.78 -6.36 4.84
N LYS A 21 14.08 -6.02 4.92
CA LYS A 21 14.58 -4.64 4.84
C LYS A 21 14.73 -4.14 3.40
N LEU A 22 14.54 -5.00 2.41
CA LEU A 22 14.66 -4.60 1.01
C LEU A 22 13.57 -3.60 0.63
N PRO A 23 13.94 -2.47 -0.02
CA PRO A 23 12.98 -1.49 -0.45
C PRO A 23 12.10 -2.02 -1.58
N ARG A 24 10.83 -1.63 -1.56
CA ARG A 24 9.90 -1.85 -2.67
C ARG A 24 9.90 -0.62 -3.57
N PHE A 25 9.61 -0.80 -4.85
CA PHE A 25 9.57 0.29 -5.82
C PHE A 25 8.32 0.23 -6.68
N VAL A 26 7.87 1.39 -7.14
CA VAL A 26 6.85 1.54 -8.17
C VAL A 26 7.47 2.29 -9.34
N TYR A 27 7.26 1.79 -10.55
CA TYR A 27 7.62 2.49 -11.76
C TYR A 27 6.51 3.47 -12.14
N HIS A 28 6.84 4.76 -12.25
CA HIS A 28 5.86 5.79 -12.61
C HIS A 28 6.54 6.96 -13.30
N GLY A 29 5.98 7.42 -14.42
CA GLY A 29 6.47 8.60 -15.14
C GLY A 29 7.93 8.47 -15.59
N GLY A 30 8.33 7.28 -16.09
CA GLY A 30 9.68 7.05 -16.58
C GLY A 30 10.74 6.75 -15.52
N LYS A 31 10.38 6.76 -14.22
CA LYS A 31 11.34 6.62 -13.11
C LYS A 31 10.87 5.60 -12.07
N MET A 32 11.83 4.94 -11.41
CA MET A 32 11.60 4.11 -10.24
C MET A 32 11.50 4.95 -8.97
N HIS A 33 10.41 4.76 -8.22
CA HIS A 33 10.16 5.46 -6.96
C HIS A 33 10.17 4.46 -5.82
N ARG A 34 11.02 4.71 -4.81
CA ARG A 34 11.04 3.89 -3.59
C ARG A 34 9.73 4.09 -2.83
N LEU A 35 9.08 2.99 -2.47
CA LEU A 35 7.90 3.02 -1.62
C LEU A 35 8.28 3.24 -0.15
N PRO A 36 7.47 4.00 0.60
CA PRO A 36 7.68 4.21 2.03
C PRO A 36 7.56 2.88 2.79
N SER A 37 8.40 2.66 3.79
CA SER A 37 8.35 1.45 4.63
C SER A 37 7.65 1.71 5.97
N SER A 38 7.41 2.98 6.30
CA SER A 38 6.72 3.42 7.51
C SER A 38 5.86 4.64 7.24
N LEU A 39 4.94 4.94 8.16
CA LEU A 39 4.09 6.15 8.10
C LEU A 39 4.91 7.45 8.07
N LYS A 40 6.07 7.49 8.76
CA LYS A 40 6.95 8.67 8.77
C LYS A 40 7.56 8.91 7.39
N ASP A 41 7.89 7.85 6.66
CA ASP A 41 8.49 7.94 5.32
C ASP A 41 7.52 8.54 4.29
N PHE A 42 6.20 8.35 4.45
CA PHE A 42 5.19 8.96 3.58
C PHE A 42 5.20 10.49 3.64
N LEU A 43 5.54 11.05 4.80
CA LEU A 43 5.63 12.49 5.03
C LEU A 43 7.02 13.05 4.71
N SER A 44 8.00 12.19 4.45
CA SER A 44 9.36 12.63 4.11
C SER A 44 9.39 13.46 2.83
N PRO A 45 10.20 14.55 2.77
CA PRO A 45 10.46 15.29 1.55
C PRO A 45 11.05 14.42 0.43
N SER A 46 11.81 13.37 0.79
CA SER A 46 12.44 12.46 -0.17
C SER A 46 11.46 11.58 -0.93
N PHE A 47 10.22 11.42 -0.45
CA PHE A 47 9.19 10.67 -1.16
C PHE A 47 8.49 11.56 -2.19
N THR A 48 8.79 11.40 -3.47
CA THR A 48 8.35 12.34 -4.53
C THR A 48 7.24 11.80 -5.42
N LEU A 49 6.78 10.56 -5.19
CA LEU A 49 5.74 9.93 -6.02
C LEU A 49 4.36 10.61 -5.87
N LEU A 50 4.06 11.10 -4.66
CA LEU A 50 2.85 11.87 -4.35
C LEU A 50 3.13 13.37 -4.35
N SER A 51 2.20 14.15 -4.90
CA SER A 51 2.22 15.62 -4.76
C SER A 51 2.00 16.03 -3.31
N GLY A 52 2.38 17.27 -2.95
CA GLY A 52 2.17 17.81 -1.60
C GLY A 52 0.70 17.71 -1.15
N TRP A 53 -0.24 17.98 -2.05
CA TRP A 53 -1.67 17.83 -1.78
C TRP A 53 -2.09 16.38 -1.52
N ALA A 54 -1.58 15.45 -2.32
CA ALA A 54 -1.85 14.02 -2.12
C ALA A 54 -1.27 13.51 -0.79
N LYS A 55 -0.10 14.00 -0.37
CA LYS A 55 0.46 13.70 0.96
C LYS A 55 -0.40 14.25 2.09
N ALA A 56 -0.87 15.50 1.99
CA ALA A 56 -1.77 16.08 2.97
C ALA A 56 -3.07 15.28 3.09
N ARG A 57 -3.67 14.91 1.95
CA ARG A 57 -4.89 14.09 1.91
C ARG A 57 -4.67 12.71 2.53
N LEU A 58 -3.54 12.08 2.22
CA LEU A 58 -3.13 10.82 2.81
C LEU A 58 -2.97 10.96 4.33
N ALA A 59 -2.30 12.00 4.82
CA ALA A 59 -2.11 12.27 6.25
C ALA A 59 -3.44 12.38 6.99
N ILE A 60 -4.40 13.14 6.43
CA ILE A 60 -5.76 13.28 6.97
C ILE A 60 -6.46 11.92 7.03
N GLY A 61 -6.38 11.13 5.95
CA GLY A 61 -6.98 9.80 5.92
C GLY A 61 -6.35 8.82 6.93
N MET A 62 -5.03 8.88 7.12
CA MET A 62 -4.29 8.02 8.05
C MET A 62 -4.61 8.30 9.53
N VAL A 63 -4.93 9.55 9.90
CA VAL A 63 -5.39 9.89 11.26
C VAL A 63 -6.87 9.57 11.49
N GLY A 64 -7.53 8.90 10.56
CA GLY A 64 -8.89 8.39 10.71
C GLY A 64 -10.01 9.31 10.20
N PHE A 65 -9.67 10.47 9.61
CA PHE A 65 -10.69 11.31 8.98
C PHE A 65 -11.13 10.72 7.64
N ARG A 66 -12.25 9.99 7.69
CA ARG A 66 -12.91 9.42 6.52
C ARG A 66 -13.87 10.43 5.91
N LYS A 67 -13.96 10.44 4.57
CA LYS A 67 -14.86 11.36 3.87
C LYS A 67 -16.21 10.69 3.62
N GLY A 68 -17.24 11.13 4.33
CA GLY A 68 -18.63 10.74 4.08
C GLY A 68 -18.92 9.25 4.22
N LYS A 69 -20.17 8.88 3.95
CA LYS A 69 -20.62 7.48 3.84
C LYS A 69 -20.23 6.91 2.47
N PRO A 70 -20.07 5.59 2.34
CA PRO A 70 -20.00 4.91 1.04
C PRO A 70 -21.18 5.30 0.15
N HIS A 71 -20.98 5.27 -1.17
CA HIS A 71 -22.05 5.54 -2.13
C HIS A 71 -23.02 4.35 -2.28
N THR A 72 -22.56 3.14 -1.96
CA THR A 72 -23.27 1.87 -2.04
C THR A 72 -22.90 1.00 -0.84
N ASP A 73 -23.74 0.02 -0.49
CA ASP A 73 -23.43 -0.95 0.57
C ASP A 73 -22.25 -1.86 0.20
N ASP A 74 -22.07 -2.11 -1.11
CA ASP A 74 -20.90 -2.79 -1.67
C ASP A 74 -20.00 -1.78 -2.40
N GLU A 75 -19.08 -1.17 -1.66
CA GLU A 75 -18.14 -0.19 -2.20
C GLU A 75 -16.87 -0.88 -2.71
N SER A 76 -16.48 -0.60 -3.95
CA SER A 76 -15.23 -1.11 -4.51
C SER A 76 -14.00 -0.62 -3.74
N VAL A 77 -12.92 -1.41 -3.74
CA VAL A 77 -11.60 -1.04 -3.19
C VAL A 77 -11.17 0.33 -3.72
N LYS A 78 -11.29 0.52 -5.05
CA LYS A 78 -11.03 1.81 -5.70
C LYS A 78 -11.86 2.94 -5.09
N GLY A 79 -13.19 2.78 -5.04
CA GLY A 79 -14.10 3.79 -4.52
C GLY A 79 -13.75 4.21 -3.08
N TRP A 80 -13.46 3.23 -2.23
CA TRP A 80 -13.05 3.49 -0.85
C TRP A 80 -11.76 4.31 -0.78
N PHE A 81 -10.73 3.92 -1.53
CA PHE A 81 -9.44 4.62 -1.52
C PHE A 81 -9.51 6.01 -2.14
N GLU A 82 -10.24 6.18 -3.24
CA GLU A 82 -10.42 7.48 -3.89
C GLU A 82 -11.17 8.46 -2.98
N ARG A 83 -12.21 8.01 -2.29
CA ARG A 83 -12.98 8.82 -1.34
C ARG A 83 -12.16 9.22 -0.13
N ASN A 84 -11.43 8.27 0.47
CA ASN A 84 -10.73 8.49 1.74
C ASN A 84 -9.32 9.09 1.55
N LEU A 85 -8.51 8.56 0.66
CA LEU A 85 -7.09 8.94 0.48
C LEU A 85 -6.85 9.75 -0.80
N GLY A 86 -7.79 9.73 -1.74
CA GLY A 86 -7.70 10.44 -3.01
C GLY A 86 -7.20 9.59 -4.17
N PRO A 87 -7.54 9.97 -5.42
CA PRO A 87 -7.24 9.18 -6.62
C PRO A 87 -5.74 9.02 -6.90
N CYS A 88 -4.93 10.02 -6.55
CA CYS A 88 -3.48 9.95 -6.71
C CYS A 88 -2.84 8.84 -5.84
N VAL A 89 -3.34 8.65 -4.61
CA VAL A 89 -2.88 7.59 -3.72
C VAL A 89 -3.28 6.22 -4.26
N TYR A 90 -4.53 6.10 -4.73
CA TYR A 90 -5.00 4.86 -5.34
C TYR A 90 -4.11 4.47 -6.53
N ALA A 91 -4.00 5.35 -7.53
CA ALA A 91 -3.33 5.03 -8.79
C ALA A 91 -1.82 4.78 -8.65
N LYS A 92 -1.15 5.38 -7.66
CA LYS A 92 0.32 5.30 -7.56
C LYS A 92 0.83 4.36 -6.47
N ILE A 93 -0.03 3.93 -5.56
CA ILE A 93 0.37 3.12 -4.39
C ILE A 93 -0.49 1.87 -4.26
N VAL A 94 -1.81 2.05 -4.28
CA VAL A 94 -2.74 0.94 -4.05
C VAL A 94 -2.87 0.05 -5.27
N GLU A 95 -3.05 0.63 -6.45
CA GLU A 95 -3.24 -0.11 -7.70
C GLU A 95 -2.02 -0.99 -8.07
N PRO A 96 -0.76 -0.53 -7.92
CA PRO A 96 0.41 -1.40 -8.08
C PRO A 96 0.47 -2.56 -7.07
N PHE A 97 -0.08 -2.37 -5.87
CA PHE A 97 -0.15 -3.43 -4.87
C PHE A 97 -1.24 -4.45 -5.22
N VAL A 98 -2.43 -3.97 -5.59
CA VAL A 98 -3.56 -4.83 -5.96
C VAL A 98 -3.22 -5.65 -7.20
N SER A 99 -2.63 -5.05 -8.24
CA SER A 99 -2.22 -5.77 -9.47
C SER A 99 -1.11 -6.81 -9.24
N GLY A 100 -0.29 -6.61 -8.20
CA GLY A 100 0.73 -7.59 -7.82
C GLY A 100 0.18 -8.80 -7.06
N GLY A 101 -0.89 -8.62 -6.28
CA GLY A 101 -1.45 -9.66 -5.41
C GLY A 101 -2.71 -10.34 -5.94
N PHE A 102 -3.53 -9.62 -6.70
CA PHE A 102 -4.77 -10.10 -7.31
C PHE A 102 -4.56 -10.07 -8.82
N LYS A 103 -4.29 -11.25 -9.39
CA LYS A 103 -4.35 -11.49 -10.83
C LYS A 103 -5.61 -12.27 -11.16
#